data_AF-A0A5K1FCB0-F1
#
_entry.id   AF-A0A5K1FCB0-F1
#
_cell.length_a   1.000
_cell.length_b   1.000
_cell.length_c   1.000
_cell.angle_alpha   90.00
_cell.angle_beta   90.00
_cell.angle_gamma   90.00
#
_symmetry.space_group_name_H-M   'P 1'
#
loop_
_entity.id
_entity.type
_entity.pdbx_description
1 polymer ?
#
loop_
_entity_poly.entity_id
_entity_poly.type
_entity_poly.pdbx_seq_one_letter_code
_entity_poly.pdbx_strand_id
1 'polypeptide(L)' 'VACGKRPIEPERSCVEVIQMEFVHSLWKDGRILDAMDKRLGNSYVVEEAELVLKMGMLCSQAVPELRPSMPQFVG' A
#
# COMPACT_ATOMS: atom_id res chain seq x y z
N VAL A 1 0.35 6.81 -3.17
CA VAL A 1 -0.92 7.36 -3.71
C VAL A 1 -2.08 7.12 -2.75
N ALA A 2 -2.32 5.90 -2.26
CA ALA A 2 -3.30 5.64 -1.19
C ALA A 2 -2.85 6.09 0.21
N CYS A 3 -1.56 5.99 0.52
CA CYS A 3 -1.03 6.31 1.85
C CYS A 3 -0.77 7.81 2.08
N GLY A 4 -1.04 8.69 1.11
CA GLY A 4 -0.79 10.14 1.21
C GLY A 4 0.67 10.58 1.43
N LYS A 5 1.62 9.64 1.50
CA LYS A 5 3.03 9.89 1.80
C LYS A 5 3.87 10.12 0.54
N ARG A 6 4.81 11.08 0.62
CA ARG A 6 5.78 11.34 -0.45
C ARG A 6 6.86 10.26 -0.48
N PRO A 7 7.31 9.79 -1.67
CA PRO A 7 8.25 8.67 -1.76
C PRO A 7 9.63 8.92 -1.14
N ILE A 8 10.08 10.18 -1.01
CA ILE A 8 11.40 10.54 -0.49
C ILE A 8 11.30 11.90 0.22
N GLU A 9 11.39 11.92 1.56
CA GLU A 9 11.70 13.12 2.35
C GLU A 9 13.06 12.90 3.05
N PRO A 10 14.10 13.71 2.81
CA PRO A 10 15.47 13.40 3.27
C PRO A 10 15.71 13.55 4.78
N GLU A 11 14.78 14.14 5.55
CA GLU A 11 15.07 14.61 6.92
C GLU A 11 14.11 14.14 8.01
N ARG A 12 13.41 13.02 7.84
CA ARG A 12 12.70 12.39 8.97
C ARG A 12 13.12 10.93 9.14
N SER A 13 14.04 10.75 10.10
CA SER A 13 14.33 9.55 10.89
C SER A 13 13.91 8.23 10.24
N CYS A 14 14.88 7.48 9.69
CA CYS A 14 15.04 6.01 9.67
C CYS A 14 13.83 5.04 9.65
N VAL A 15 12.59 5.49 9.45
CA VAL A 15 11.35 4.74 9.69
C VAL A 15 10.49 4.68 8.42
N GLU A 16 10.82 5.44 7.37
CA GLU A 16 10.03 5.47 6.12
C GLU A 16 10.57 4.60 4.98
N VAL A 17 11.68 3.87 5.17
CA VAL A 17 12.15 2.86 4.21
C VAL A 17 11.42 1.51 4.41
N ILE A 18 10.67 1.34 5.51
CA ILE A 18 9.92 0.13 5.88
C ILE A 18 8.44 0.26 5.45
N GLN A 19 8.12 0.97 4.37
CA GLN A 19 6.71 1.17 3.98
C GLN A 19 6.06 -0.12 3.48
N MET A 20 6.73 -0.88 2.60
CA MET A 20 6.13 -2.10 2.06
C MET A 20 6.13 -3.27 3.06
N GLU A 21 7.18 -3.39 3.86
CA GLU A 21 7.26 -4.42 4.91
C GLU A 21 6.23 -4.16 6.02
N PHE A 22 6.00 -2.89 6.40
CA PHE A 22 4.96 -2.53 7.36
C PHE A 22 3.56 -2.87 6.84
N VAL A 23 3.23 -2.50 5.60
CA VAL A 23 1.94 -2.85 4.99
C VAL A 23 1.78 -4.37 4.88
N HIS A 24 2.85 -5.11 4.56
CA HIS A 24 2.83 -6.56 4.49
C HIS A 24 2.60 -7.21 5.87
N SER A 25 3.18 -6.67 6.95
CA SER A 25 2.92 -7.14 8.32
C SER A 25 1.45 -6.95 8.71
N LEU A 26 0.89 -5.77 8.44
CA LEU A 26 -0.52 -5.47 8.68
C LEU A 26 -1.43 -6.39 7.87
N TRP A 27 -1.07 -6.72 6.63
CA TRP A 27 -1.83 -7.66 5.83
C TRP A 27 -1.84 -9.08 6.42
N LYS A 28 -0.68 -9.58 6.87
CA LYS A 28 -0.60 -10.89 7.55
C LYS A 28 -1.43 -10.94 8.84
N ASP A 29 -1.54 -9.82 9.53
CA ASP A 29 -2.33 -9.70 10.75
C ASP A 29 -3.82 -9.41 10.48
N GLY A 30 -4.26 -9.34 9.22
CA GLY A 30 -5.64 -9.02 8.85
C GLY A 30 -6.05 -7.56 9.10
N ARG A 31 -5.07 -6.68 9.31
CA ARG A 31 -5.21 -5.27 9.68
C ARG A 31 -4.77 -4.32 8.58
N ILE A 32 -4.89 -4.74 7.32
CA ILE A 32 -4.35 -3.99 6.17
C ILE A 32 -4.86 -2.54 6.10
N LEU A 33 -6.10 -2.27 6.55
CA LEU A 33 -6.69 -0.93 6.58
C LEU A 33 -5.98 0.05 7.52
N ASP A 34 -5.22 -0.45 8.51
CA ASP A 34 -4.40 0.39 9.39
C ASP A 34 -3.24 1.08 8.64
N ALA A 35 -2.96 0.63 7.40
CA ALA A 35 -2.01 1.28 6.49
C ALA A 35 -2.58 2.54 5.80
N MET A 36 -3.89 2.76 5.85
CA MET A 36 -4.52 3.93 5.24
C MET A 36 -4.04 5.24 5.88
N ASP A 37 -3.96 6.30 5.08
CA ASP A 37 -3.64 7.62 5.62
C ASP A 37 -4.72 8.02 6.63
N LYS A 38 -4.33 8.23 7.89
CA LYS A 38 -5.24 8.66 8.96
C LYS A 38 -5.98 9.97 8.63
N ARG A 39 -5.42 10.80 7.74
CA ARG A 39 -6.06 12.02 7.25
C ARG A 39 -7.32 11.77 6.43
N LEU A 40 -7.45 10.58 5.84
CA LEU A 40 -8.67 10.17 5.12
C LEU A 40 -9.81 9.86 6.09
N GLY A 41 -9.55 9.63 7.38
CA GLY A 41 -10.60 9.31 8.35
C GLY A 41 -11.45 8.12 7.89
N ASN A 42 -12.76 8.34 7.71
CA ASN A 42 -13.70 7.36 7.16
C ASN A 42 -14.12 7.71 5.70
N SER A 43 -13.38 8.58 5.03
CA SER A 43 -13.65 9.04 3.66
C SER A 43 -13.07 8.09 2.62
N TYR A 44 -13.36 6.80 2.74
CA TYR A 44 -13.03 5.77 1.75
C TYR A 44 -14.04 4.62 1.84
N VAL A 45 -14.25 3.94 0.71
CA VAL A 45 -14.98 2.67 0.68
C VAL A 45 -14.01 1.57 1.13
N VAL A 46 -14.40 0.78 2.12
CA VAL A 46 -13.52 -0.22 2.77
C VAL A 46 -13.01 -1.24 1.77
N GLU A 47 -13.90 -1.72 0.91
CA GLU A 47 -13.61 -2.72 -0.11
C GLU A 47 -12.63 -2.20 -1.16
N GLU A 48 -12.79 -0.94 -1.58
CA GLU A 48 -11.88 -0.29 -2.54
C GLU A 48 -10.51 -0.01 -1.91
N ALA A 49 -10.48 0.43 -0.64
CA ALA A 49 -9.24 0.67 0.08
C ALA A 49 -8.43 -0.61 0.24
N GLU A 50 -9.09 -1.71 0.62
CA GLU A 50 -8.45 -3.02 0.74
C GLU A 50 -7.91 -3.52 -0.62
N LEU A 51 -8.70 -3.37 -1.69
CA LEU A 51 -8.29 -3.74 -3.04
C LEU A 51 -7.05 -2.96 -3.48
N VAL A 52 -7.07 -1.63 -3.35
CA VAL A 52 -5.97 -0.75 -3.77
C VAL A 52 -4.70 -1.03 -2.97
N LEU A 53 -4.79 -1.33 -1.66
CA LEU A 53 -3.64 -1.70 -0.84
C LEU A 53 -3.03 -3.04 -1.28
N LYS A 54 -3.86 -4.06 -1.53
CA LYS A 54 -3.39 -5.36 -2.04
C LYS A 54 -2.75 -5.22 -3.41
N MET A 55 -3.37 -4.48 -4.33
CA MET A 55 -2.81 -4.20 -5.64
C MET A 55 -1.48 -3.45 -5.56
N GLY A 56 -1.40 -2.42 -4.70
CA GLY A 56 -0.16 -1.67 -4.46
C GLY A 56 0.99 -2.57 -4.02
N MET A 57 0.72 -3.56 -3.15
CA MET A 57 1.70 -4.57 -2.76
C MET A 57 2.13 -5.45 -3.92
N LEU A 58 1.18 -5.96 -4.71
CA LEU A 58 1.49 -6.83 -5.86
C LEU A 58 2.33 -6.10 -6.92
N CYS A 59 2.00 -4.84 -7.20
CA CYS A 59 2.72 -4.03 -8.19
C CYS A 59 4.11 -3.58 -7.71
N SER A 60 4.33 -3.51 -6.39
CA SER A 60 5.62 -3.10 -5.81
C SER A 60 6.54 -4.29 -5.52
N GLN A 61 6.18 -5.51 -5.93
CA GLN A 61 7.05 -6.68 -5.76
C GLN A 61 8.38 -6.49 -6.50
N ALA A 62 9.47 -6.81 -5.80
CA ALA A 62 10.83 -6.71 -6.33
C ALA A 62 11.06 -7.67 -7.50
N VAL A 63 10.38 -8.82 -7.48
CA VAL A 63 10.39 -9.85 -8.52
C VAL A 63 9.42 -9.45 -9.64
N PRO A 64 9.90 -9.07 -10.84
CA PRO A 64 9.06 -8.57 -11.93
C PRO A 64 7.97 -9.55 -12.36
N GLU A 65 8.25 -10.85 -12.28
CA GLU A 65 7.36 -11.93 -12.71
C GLU A 65 6.13 -12.08 -11.81
N LEU A 66 6.18 -11.58 -10.58
CA LEU A 66 5.05 -11.59 -9.64
C LEU A 66 4.19 -10.32 -9.74
N ARG A 67 4.61 -9.34 -10.56
CA ARG A 67 3.79 -8.16 -10.83
C ARG A 67 2.68 -8.58 -11.80
N PRO A 68 1.41 -8.32 -11.46
CA PRO A 68 0.32 -8.60 -12.37
C PRO A 68 0.47 -7.76 -13.65
N SER A 69 0.19 -8.37 -14.80
CA SER A 69 0.24 -7.64 -16.08
C SER A 69 -0.95 -6.67 -16.17
N MET A 70 -0.70 -5.44 -16.60
CA MET A 70 -1.72 -4.39 -16.81
C MET A 70 -3.03 -4.85 -17.49
N PRO A 71 -3.04 -5.70 -18.54
CA PRO A 71 -4.30 -6.13 -19.15
C PRO A 71 -5.24 -6.93 -18.22
N GLN A 72 -4.79 -7.41 -17.06
CA GLN A 72 -5.62 -8.13 -16.10
C GLN A 72 -6.40 -7.21 -15.15
N PHE A 73 -6.10 -5.91 -15.14
CA PHE A 73 -6.70 -4.93 -14.23
C PHE A 73 -7.69 -3.96 -14.87
N VAL A 74 -7.98 -4.14 -16.17
CA VAL A 74 -9.01 -3.41 -16.88
C VAL A 74 -10.20 -4.34 -17.10
N GLY A 75 -11.21 -4.21 -16.23
CA GLY A 75 -12.52 -4.83 -16.33
C GLY A 75 -13.59 -3.79 -16.04
#